data_AF-W4K5R5-F1
#
_entry.id   AF-W4K5R5-F1
#
_cell.length_a   1.000
_cell.length_b   1.000
_cell.length_c   1.000
_cell.angle_alpha   90.00
_cell.angle_beta   90.00
_cell.angle_gamma   90.00
#
_symmetry.space_group_name_H-M   'P 1'
#
loop_
_entity.id
_entity.type
_entity.pdbx_description
1 polymer ?
#
loop_
_entity_poly.entity_id
_entity_poly.type
_entity_poly.pdbx_seq_one_letter_code
_entity_poly.pdbx_strand_id
1 'polypeptide(L)'
;MNNQKLSQIKYTLELELEEERKKVNNLIMRERKMAHAEWETLMKVAHDDILKLETHSNEECLAEDEKVETLRREVMDRLSEERKEIDDQLKRMRDELEGRWEDRKGVEMSRILEKEREAAEQKRLVEEAAEQKKKLVNEKLKMESEKLYERVRGAEHSARSEWKERMSAAVRNWLEAEKKRKEEQILAQEEEAEMHKRRRDQERREKRKGEDNQRQVAEQKRREELAIDKARTRIVEAWTQYESRWRKIKEQDTILSFSSVPWPTLKVPKHALDIPIDEVRQLILSPDHSGGASAEERLRLECQRWHPDAFADILSRATESDRMKVELGRHLVMALLELLQESEGAASMDGDTGSSIHT
;
A
#
# COMPACT_ATOMS: atom_id res chain seq x y z
N MET A 1 1.41 168.64 -122.88
CA MET A 1 1.86 169.05 -121.54
C MET A 1 0.68 169.08 -120.57
N ASN A 2 0.46 167.99 -119.82
CA ASN A 2 -0.23 168.01 -118.49
C ASN A 2 -0.35 166.63 -117.83
N ASN A 3 0.18 165.56 -118.44
CA ASN A 3 0.34 164.24 -117.79
C ASN A 3 1.17 164.32 -116.49
N GLN A 4 2.02 165.35 -116.36
CA GLN A 4 2.79 165.63 -115.14
C GLN A 4 1.94 166.20 -113.99
N LYS A 5 0.85 166.93 -114.28
CA LYS A 5 -0.12 167.38 -113.24
C LYS A 5 -1.00 166.22 -112.76
N LEU A 6 -1.39 165.31 -113.66
CA LEU A 6 -2.13 164.09 -113.30
C LEU A 6 -1.30 163.14 -112.44
N SER A 7 0.00 163.01 -112.71
CA SER A 7 0.92 162.21 -111.86
C SER A 7 1.13 162.82 -110.48
N GLN A 8 1.21 164.15 -110.36
CA GLN A 8 1.29 164.82 -109.06
C GLN A 8 0.01 164.65 -108.25
N ILE A 9 -1.17 164.82 -108.88
CA ILE A 9 -2.47 164.61 -108.24
C ILE A 9 -2.64 163.14 -107.79
N LYS A 10 -2.23 162.18 -108.63
CA LYS A 10 -2.26 160.75 -108.29
C LYS A 10 -1.35 160.43 -107.10
N TYR A 11 -0.15 160.99 -107.06
CA TYR A 11 0.78 160.80 -105.94
C TYR A 11 0.26 161.42 -104.64
N THR A 12 -0.35 162.62 -104.68
CA THR A 12 -0.99 163.21 -103.49
C THR A 12 -2.20 162.40 -103.02
N LEU A 13 -3.02 161.89 -103.94
CA LEU A 13 -4.14 161.01 -103.59
C LEU A 13 -3.67 159.66 -103.03
N GLU A 14 -2.60 159.08 -103.57
CA GLU A 14 -2.00 157.85 -103.02
C GLU A 14 -1.42 158.08 -101.62
N LEU A 15 -0.81 159.25 -101.36
CA LEU A 15 -0.30 159.61 -100.05
C LEU A 15 -1.44 159.82 -99.04
N GLU A 16 -2.50 160.53 -99.42
CA GLU A 16 -3.71 160.70 -98.61
C GLU A 16 -4.39 159.36 -98.33
N LEU A 17 -4.47 158.47 -99.34
CA LEU A 17 -5.09 157.15 -99.19
C LEU A 17 -4.23 156.24 -98.29
N GLU A 18 -2.91 156.38 -98.30
CA GLU A 18 -2.01 155.69 -97.37
C GLU A 18 -2.09 156.25 -95.94
N GLU A 19 -2.25 157.56 -95.79
CA GLU A 19 -2.54 158.17 -94.48
C GLU A 19 -3.89 157.72 -93.93
N GLU A 20 -4.93 157.66 -94.76
CA GLU A 20 -6.24 157.13 -94.39
C GLU A 20 -6.17 155.63 -94.06
N ARG A 21 -5.42 154.82 -94.82
CA ARG A 21 -5.15 153.41 -94.47
C ARG A 21 -4.47 153.28 -93.12
N LYS A 22 -3.50 154.15 -92.81
CA LYS A 22 -2.84 154.17 -91.49
C LYS A 22 -3.80 154.61 -90.39
N LYS A 23 -4.66 155.60 -90.63
CA LYS A 23 -5.70 156.01 -89.67
C LYS A 23 -6.68 154.87 -89.40
N VAL A 24 -7.18 154.22 -90.44
CA VAL A 24 -8.07 153.05 -90.34
C VAL A 24 -7.38 151.88 -89.63
N ASN A 25 -6.14 151.54 -89.99
CA ASN A 25 -5.38 150.49 -89.30
C ASN A 25 -5.12 150.82 -87.83
N ASN A 26 -4.81 152.07 -87.51
CA ASN A 26 -4.64 152.52 -86.13
C ASN A 26 -5.95 152.42 -85.36
N LEU A 27 -7.08 152.75 -85.99
CA LEU A 27 -8.41 152.60 -85.42
C LEU A 27 -8.74 151.13 -85.17
N ILE A 28 -8.54 150.25 -86.17
CA ILE A 28 -8.69 148.79 -86.02
C ILE A 28 -7.81 148.25 -84.90
N MET A 29 -6.55 148.69 -84.79
CA MET A 29 -5.64 148.24 -83.73
C MET A 29 -6.06 148.75 -82.35
N ARG A 30 -6.61 149.96 -82.25
CA ARG A 30 -7.21 150.46 -81.00
C ARG A 30 -8.45 149.65 -80.63
N GLU A 31 -9.38 149.44 -81.57
CA GLU A 31 -10.57 148.63 -81.35
C GLU A 31 -10.22 147.20 -80.94
N ARG A 32 -9.25 146.56 -81.62
CA ARG A 32 -8.76 145.22 -81.22
C ARG A 32 -8.15 145.22 -79.82
N LYS A 33 -7.37 146.24 -79.47
CA LYS A 33 -6.80 146.36 -78.11
C LYS A 33 -7.88 146.56 -77.06
N MET A 34 -8.90 147.37 -77.35
CA MET A 34 -10.06 147.55 -76.45
C MET A 34 -10.84 146.26 -76.31
N ALA A 35 -11.20 145.59 -77.42
CA ALA A 35 -11.90 144.32 -77.41
C ALA A 35 -11.10 143.21 -76.69
N HIS A 36 -9.78 143.18 -76.83
CA HIS A 36 -8.94 142.23 -76.08
C HIS A 36 -8.92 142.54 -74.58
N ALA A 37 -8.82 143.82 -74.20
CA ALA A 37 -8.89 144.22 -72.80
C ALA A 37 -10.27 143.90 -72.20
N GLU A 38 -11.36 144.14 -72.92
CA GLU A 38 -12.72 143.74 -72.54
C GLU A 38 -12.87 142.22 -72.43
N TRP A 39 -12.28 141.46 -73.36
CA TRP A 39 -12.26 140.01 -73.27
C TRP A 39 -11.47 139.51 -72.06
N GLU A 40 -10.30 140.10 -71.76
CA GLU A 40 -9.51 139.76 -70.57
C GLU A 40 -10.25 140.09 -69.27
N THR A 41 -10.97 141.21 -69.20
CA THR A 41 -11.78 141.54 -68.02
C THR A 41 -12.94 140.58 -67.87
N LEU A 42 -13.65 140.25 -68.95
CA LEU A 42 -14.72 139.24 -68.94
C LEU A 42 -14.21 137.85 -68.55
N MET A 43 -13.03 137.44 -69.04
CA MET A 43 -12.41 136.16 -68.67
C MET A 43 -12.04 136.11 -67.19
N LYS A 44 -11.50 137.21 -66.63
CA LYS A 44 -11.22 137.30 -65.19
C LYS A 44 -12.50 137.20 -64.36
N VAL A 45 -13.55 137.93 -64.74
CA VAL A 45 -14.84 137.85 -64.06
C VAL A 45 -15.41 136.44 -64.12
N ALA A 46 -15.40 135.79 -65.29
CA ALA A 46 -15.88 134.42 -65.45
C ALA A 46 -15.06 133.42 -64.62
N HIS A 47 -13.73 133.57 -64.57
CA HIS A 47 -12.87 132.72 -63.75
C HIS A 47 -13.13 132.91 -62.25
N ASP A 48 -13.30 134.15 -61.80
CA ASP A 48 -13.64 134.46 -60.40
C ASP A 48 -15.01 133.89 -60.03
N ASP A 49 -15.98 133.91 -60.94
CA ASP A 49 -17.30 133.31 -60.71
C ASP A 49 -17.25 131.78 -60.69
N ILE A 50 -16.42 131.14 -61.54
CA ILE A 50 -16.16 129.69 -61.45
C ILE A 50 -15.53 129.33 -60.11
N LEU A 51 -14.50 130.07 -59.67
CA LEU A 51 -13.87 129.84 -58.37
C LEU A 51 -14.87 129.98 -57.22
N LYS A 52 -15.74 131.00 -57.25
CA LYS A 52 -16.80 131.16 -56.23
C LYS A 52 -17.76 129.98 -56.23
N LEU A 53 -18.16 129.49 -57.41
CA LEU A 53 -19.04 128.32 -57.54
C LEU A 53 -18.35 127.05 -57.01
N GLU A 54 -17.06 126.85 -57.30
CA GLU A 54 -16.28 125.73 -56.78
C GLU A 54 -16.12 125.80 -55.26
N THR A 55 -15.82 126.98 -54.70
CA THR A 55 -15.74 127.15 -53.23
C THR A 55 -17.09 126.88 -52.59
N HIS A 56 -18.18 127.41 -53.16
CA HIS A 56 -19.51 127.20 -52.62
C HIS A 56 -19.94 125.72 -52.70
N SER A 57 -19.70 125.06 -53.84
CA SER A 57 -19.99 123.63 -54.00
C SER A 57 -19.15 122.77 -53.05
N ASN A 58 -17.88 123.12 -52.80
CA ASN A 58 -17.03 122.41 -51.83
C ASN A 58 -17.52 122.63 -50.39
N GLU A 59 -17.94 123.84 -50.03
CA GLU A 59 -18.53 124.14 -48.72
C GLU A 59 -19.85 123.37 -48.52
N GLU A 60 -20.71 123.30 -49.54
CA GLU A 60 -21.94 122.51 -49.51
C GLU A 60 -21.65 121.01 -49.37
N CYS A 61 -20.67 120.47 -50.11
CA CYS A 61 -20.24 119.08 -49.99
C CYS A 61 -19.71 118.75 -48.58
N LEU A 62 -18.87 119.64 -48.01
CA LEU A 62 -18.36 119.46 -46.64
C LEU A 62 -19.48 119.51 -45.60
N ALA A 63 -20.46 120.41 -45.78
CA ALA A 63 -21.61 120.48 -44.90
C ALA A 63 -22.49 119.22 -44.98
N GLU A 64 -22.66 118.64 -46.17
CA GLU A 64 -23.36 117.37 -46.34
C GLU A 64 -22.58 116.18 -45.76
N ASP A 65 -21.26 116.14 -45.93
CA ASP A 65 -20.40 115.12 -45.30
C ASP A 65 -20.49 115.19 -43.77
N GLU A 66 -20.51 116.40 -43.19
CA GLU A 66 -20.70 116.58 -41.75
C GLU A 66 -22.07 116.07 -41.30
N LYS A 67 -23.14 116.32 -42.06
CA LYS A 67 -24.49 115.76 -41.79
C LYS A 67 -24.52 114.24 -41.90
N VAL A 68 -23.82 113.66 -42.87
CA VAL A 68 -23.72 112.21 -43.00
C VAL A 68 -22.99 111.61 -41.80
N GLU A 69 -21.91 112.25 -41.33
CA GLU A 69 -21.17 111.78 -40.16
C GLU A 69 -21.93 111.94 -38.84
N THR A 70 -22.76 112.99 -38.68
CA THR A 70 -23.65 113.09 -37.52
C THR A 70 -24.72 112.00 -37.56
N LEU A 71 -25.36 111.77 -38.71
CA LEU A 71 -26.35 110.70 -38.87
C LEU A 71 -25.73 109.31 -38.63
N ARG A 72 -24.48 109.07 -39.10
CA ARG A 72 -23.75 107.82 -38.83
C ARG A 72 -23.54 107.61 -37.34
N ARG A 73 -23.11 108.65 -36.61
CA ARG A 73 -22.96 108.59 -35.14
C ARG A 73 -24.28 108.29 -34.44
N GLU A 74 -25.35 108.99 -34.81
CA GLU A 74 -26.69 108.75 -34.24
C GLU A 74 -27.24 107.34 -34.52
N VAL A 75 -26.96 106.78 -35.69
CA VAL A 75 -27.35 105.40 -36.02
C VAL A 75 -26.52 104.41 -35.21
N MET A 76 -25.21 104.63 -35.08
CA MET A 76 -24.34 103.76 -34.29
C MET A 76 -24.69 103.78 -32.80
N ASP A 77 -25.03 104.94 -32.25
CA ASP A 77 -25.46 105.07 -30.85
C ASP A 77 -26.77 104.32 -30.62
N ARG A 78 -27.76 104.46 -31.53
CA ARG A 78 -29.01 103.70 -31.47
C ARG A 78 -28.80 102.19 -31.55
N LEU A 79 -27.97 101.72 -32.50
CA LEU A 79 -27.65 100.30 -32.62
C LEU A 79 -26.91 99.78 -31.37
N SER A 80 -26.07 100.60 -30.76
CA SER A 80 -25.38 100.27 -29.51
C SER A 80 -26.36 100.16 -28.33
N GLU A 81 -27.34 101.06 -28.24
CA GLU A 81 -28.41 101.00 -27.24
C GLU A 81 -29.30 99.77 -27.42
N GLU A 82 -29.76 99.49 -28.65
CA GLU A 82 -30.55 98.30 -28.97
C GLU A 82 -29.77 97.01 -28.64
N ARG A 83 -28.49 96.95 -28.99
CA ARG A 83 -27.63 95.81 -28.67
C ARG A 83 -27.51 95.60 -27.17
N LYS A 84 -27.33 96.68 -26.41
CA LYS A 84 -27.27 96.63 -24.94
C LYS A 84 -28.60 96.15 -24.35
N GLU A 85 -29.73 96.61 -24.88
CA GLU A 85 -31.05 96.16 -24.44
C GLU A 85 -31.25 94.66 -24.69
N ILE A 86 -30.87 94.17 -25.88
CA ILE A 86 -30.92 92.73 -26.21
C ILE A 86 -30.02 91.93 -25.27
N ASP A 87 -28.80 92.39 -25.01
CA ASP A 87 -27.87 91.73 -24.08
C ASP A 87 -28.45 91.68 -22.65
N ASP A 88 -29.08 92.76 -22.18
CA ASP A 88 -29.74 92.82 -20.88
C ASP A 88 -30.99 91.92 -20.81
N GLN A 89 -31.73 91.78 -21.91
CA GLN A 89 -32.84 90.81 -22.02
C GLN A 89 -32.33 89.37 -21.98
N LEU A 90 -31.30 89.05 -22.75
CA LEU A 90 -30.69 87.71 -22.77
C LEU A 90 -30.11 87.35 -21.40
N LYS A 91 -29.50 88.30 -20.70
CA LYS A 91 -29.01 88.11 -19.33
C LYS A 91 -30.15 87.78 -18.37
N ARG A 92 -31.24 88.57 -18.38
CA ARG A 92 -32.43 88.29 -17.55
C ARG A 92 -33.02 86.91 -17.83
N MET A 93 -33.18 86.54 -19.09
CA MET A 93 -33.68 85.21 -19.46
C MET A 93 -32.76 84.09 -18.99
N ARG A 94 -31.44 84.28 -19.06
CA ARG A 94 -30.46 83.31 -18.55
C ARG A 94 -30.60 83.14 -17.04
N ASP A 95 -30.60 84.24 -16.29
CA ASP A 95 -30.70 84.23 -14.84
C ASP A 95 -32.03 83.56 -14.39
N GLU A 96 -33.14 83.83 -15.10
CA GLU A 96 -34.43 83.17 -14.85
C GLU A 96 -34.39 81.65 -15.10
N LEU A 97 -33.75 81.22 -16.19
CA LEU A 97 -33.63 79.79 -16.51
C LEU A 97 -32.71 79.06 -15.53
N GLU A 98 -31.64 79.72 -15.09
CA GLU A 98 -30.71 79.21 -14.09
C GLU A 98 -31.42 79.04 -12.74
N GLY A 99 -32.16 80.06 -12.28
CA GLY A 99 -32.98 79.94 -11.07
C GLY A 99 -34.01 78.80 -11.13
N ARG A 100 -34.75 78.68 -12.24
CA ARG A 100 -35.70 77.56 -12.44
C ARG A 100 -35.02 76.19 -12.49
N TRP A 101 -33.76 76.12 -12.90
CA TRP A 101 -33.00 74.88 -12.90
C TRP A 101 -32.53 74.52 -11.51
N GLU A 102 -32.03 75.48 -10.73
CA GLU A 102 -31.65 75.30 -9.33
C GLU A 102 -32.84 74.88 -8.46
N ASP A 103 -34.01 75.50 -8.64
CA ASP A 103 -35.24 75.12 -7.93
C ASP A 103 -35.64 73.67 -8.23
N ARG A 104 -35.65 73.28 -9.51
CA ARG A 104 -35.96 71.90 -9.91
C ARG A 104 -34.96 70.90 -9.35
N LYS A 105 -33.68 71.26 -9.36
CA LYS A 105 -32.61 70.44 -8.78
C LYS A 105 -32.78 70.31 -7.27
N GLY A 106 -33.16 71.39 -6.58
CA GLY A 106 -33.47 71.38 -5.15
C GLY A 106 -34.62 70.44 -4.81
N VAL A 107 -35.75 70.55 -5.51
CA VAL A 107 -36.92 69.69 -5.31
C VAL A 107 -36.58 68.22 -5.57
N GLU A 108 -35.88 67.90 -6.66
CA GLU A 108 -35.50 66.52 -6.96
C GLU A 108 -34.52 65.96 -5.93
N MET A 109 -33.56 66.78 -5.45
CA MET A 109 -32.64 66.39 -4.39
C MET A 109 -33.39 66.10 -3.07
N SER A 110 -34.35 66.95 -2.69
CA SER A 110 -35.21 66.70 -1.52
C SER A 110 -36.01 65.40 -1.66
N ARG A 111 -36.55 65.13 -2.85
CA ARG A 111 -37.27 63.90 -3.15
C ARG A 111 -36.39 62.65 -3.04
N ILE A 112 -35.14 62.74 -3.50
CA ILE A 112 -34.16 61.66 -3.37
C ILE A 112 -33.85 61.40 -1.90
N LEU A 113 -33.55 62.46 -1.13
CA LEU A 113 -33.26 62.34 0.31
C LEU A 113 -34.44 61.78 1.10
N GLU A 114 -35.67 62.12 0.73
CA GLU A 114 -36.87 61.57 1.36
C GLU A 114 -37.03 60.07 1.07
N LYS A 115 -36.83 59.64 -0.19
CA LYS A 115 -36.81 58.21 -0.54
C LYS A 115 -35.71 57.44 0.18
N GLU A 116 -34.53 58.05 0.36
CA GLU A 116 -33.44 57.42 1.12
C GLU A 116 -33.80 57.26 2.60
N ARG A 117 -34.49 58.24 3.21
CA ARG A 117 -34.99 58.13 4.58
C ARG A 117 -36.05 57.03 4.70
N GLU A 118 -37.02 56.99 3.79
CA GLU A 118 -38.04 55.93 3.76
C GLU A 118 -37.40 54.54 3.59
N ALA A 119 -36.42 54.40 2.70
CA ALA A 119 -35.70 53.15 2.50
C ALA A 119 -34.89 52.75 3.74
N ALA A 120 -34.25 53.71 4.41
CA ALA A 120 -33.53 53.47 5.66
C ALA A 120 -34.46 53.01 6.79
N GLU A 121 -35.65 53.61 6.88
CA GLU A 121 -36.66 53.21 7.86
C GLU A 121 -37.22 51.80 7.56
N GLN A 122 -37.53 51.50 6.30
CA GLN A 122 -37.94 50.16 5.89
C GLN A 122 -36.87 49.11 6.21
N LYS A 123 -35.60 49.43 5.95
CA LYS A 123 -34.47 48.55 6.28
C LYS A 123 -34.41 48.29 7.79
N ARG A 124 -34.57 49.32 8.62
CA ARG A 124 -34.60 49.17 10.09
C ARG A 124 -35.75 48.27 10.54
N LEU A 125 -36.95 48.44 10.00
CA LEU A 125 -38.11 47.60 10.35
C LEU A 125 -37.89 46.13 9.95
N VAL A 126 -37.30 45.88 8.79
CA VAL A 126 -36.95 44.51 8.34
C VAL A 126 -35.90 43.88 9.25
N GLU A 127 -34.90 44.66 9.66
CA GLU A 127 -33.83 44.20 10.57
C GLU A 127 -34.39 43.89 11.97
N GLU A 128 -35.21 44.75 12.54
CA GLU A 128 -35.90 44.50 13.82
C GLU A 128 -36.78 43.24 13.76
N ALA A 129 -37.53 43.05 12.67
CA ALA A 129 -38.35 41.85 12.47
C ALA A 129 -37.48 40.57 12.34
N ALA A 130 -36.32 40.67 11.69
CA ALA A 130 -35.37 39.57 11.58
C ALA A 130 -34.76 39.20 12.94
N GLU A 131 -34.41 40.20 13.77
CA GLU A 131 -33.93 39.98 15.13
C GLU A 131 -34.98 39.30 16.02
N GLN A 132 -36.24 39.73 15.93
CA GLN A 132 -37.34 39.09 16.66
C GLN A 132 -37.50 37.62 16.26
N LYS A 133 -37.49 37.31 14.95
CA LYS A 133 -37.52 35.92 14.47
C LYS A 133 -36.33 35.11 14.97
N LYS A 134 -35.13 35.69 14.98
CA LYS A 134 -33.91 35.05 15.50
C LYS A 134 -34.04 34.72 16.98
N LYS A 135 -34.59 35.64 17.79
CA LYS A 135 -34.87 35.40 19.22
C LYS A 135 -35.82 34.22 19.43
N LEU A 136 -36.93 34.18 18.69
CA LEU A 136 -37.91 33.08 18.78
C LEU A 136 -37.32 31.71 18.40
N VAL A 137 -36.51 31.66 17.33
CA VAL A 137 -35.82 30.42 16.92
C VAL A 137 -34.83 29.98 17.99
N ASN A 138 -34.07 30.92 18.57
CA ASN A 138 -33.09 30.61 19.60
C ASN A 138 -33.75 30.11 20.90
N GLU A 139 -34.88 30.70 21.29
CA GLU A 139 -35.68 30.21 22.42
C GLU A 139 -36.20 28.79 22.16
N LYS A 140 -36.71 28.52 20.96
CA LYS A 140 -37.16 27.17 20.58
C LYS A 140 -36.02 26.15 20.64
N LEU A 141 -34.85 26.49 20.10
CA LEU A 141 -33.66 25.64 20.17
C LEU A 141 -33.21 25.40 21.60
N LYS A 142 -33.26 26.43 22.46
CA LYS A 142 -32.95 26.30 23.89
C LYS A 142 -33.87 25.30 24.57
N MET A 143 -35.19 25.39 24.32
CA MET A 143 -36.18 24.47 24.87
C MET A 143 -36.00 23.02 24.35
N GLU A 144 -35.66 22.85 23.07
CA GLU A 144 -35.39 21.51 22.50
C GLU A 144 -34.10 20.91 23.07
N SER A 145 -33.05 21.72 23.23
CA SER A 145 -31.80 21.33 23.85
C SER A 145 -32.01 20.89 25.30
N GLU A 146 -32.76 21.66 26.09
CA GLU A 146 -33.08 21.32 27.48
C GLU A 146 -33.83 19.98 27.58
N LYS A 147 -34.83 19.75 26.72
CA LYS A 147 -35.52 18.45 26.63
C LYS A 147 -34.59 17.28 26.27
N LEU A 148 -33.60 17.51 25.39
CA LEU A 148 -32.61 16.49 25.06
C LEU A 148 -31.69 16.19 26.25
N TYR A 149 -31.24 17.23 26.96
CA TYR A 149 -30.44 17.06 28.18
C TYR A 149 -31.20 16.30 29.26
N GLU A 150 -32.49 16.54 29.44
CA GLU A 150 -33.33 15.77 30.37
C GLU A 150 -33.44 14.30 29.97
N ARG A 151 -33.64 14.00 28.68
CA ARG A 151 -33.68 12.62 28.18
C ARG A 151 -32.35 11.89 28.40
N VAL A 152 -31.24 12.55 28.08
CA VAL A 152 -29.89 11.99 28.29
C VAL A 152 -29.64 11.74 29.77
N ARG A 153 -29.96 12.71 30.64
CA ARG A 153 -29.81 12.57 32.08
C ARG A 153 -30.68 11.43 32.65
N GLY A 154 -31.90 11.28 32.15
CA GLY A 154 -32.78 10.15 32.49
C GLY A 154 -32.19 8.81 32.06
N ALA A 155 -31.71 8.71 30.82
CA ALA A 155 -31.08 7.51 30.30
C ALA A 155 -29.80 7.14 31.06
N GLU A 156 -28.95 8.12 31.40
CA GLU A 156 -27.76 7.91 32.24
C GLU A 156 -28.13 7.39 33.63
N HIS A 157 -29.18 7.95 34.25
CA HIS A 157 -29.63 7.50 35.56
C HIS A 157 -30.13 6.05 35.51
N SER A 158 -30.96 5.71 34.52
CA SER A 158 -31.45 4.35 34.29
C SER A 158 -30.30 3.38 34.01
N ALA A 159 -29.39 3.71 33.09
CA ALA A 159 -28.24 2.87 32.76
C ALA A 159 -27.31 2.65 33.96
N ARG A 160 -27.11 3.68 34.79
CA ARG A 160 -26.33 3.57 36.02
C ARG A 160 -27.02 2.68 37.06
N SER A 161 -28.35 2.74 37.15
CA SER A 161 -29.13 1.86 38.03
C SER A 161 -29.05 0.41 37.56
N GLU A 162 -29.30 0.14 36.27
CA GLU A 162 -29.18 -1.19 35.68
C GLU A 162 -27.77 -1.76 35.81
N TRP A 163 -26.74 -0.94 35.61
CA TRP A 163 -25.35 -1.35 35.78
C TRP A 163 -25.05 -1.72 37.23
N LYS A 164 -25.51 -0.93 38.21
CA LYS A 164 -25.37 -1.28 39.64
C LYS A 164 -26.07 -2.59 39.98
N GLU A 165 -27.26 -2.84 39.42
CA GLU A 165 -28.01 -4.07 39.65
C GLU A 165 -27.34 -5.28 39.01
N ARG A 166 -26.88 -5.17 37.76
CA ARG A 166 -26.08 -6.19 37.07
C ARG A 166 -24.79 -6.50 37.81
N MET A 167 -24.08 -5.48 38.29
CA MET A 167 -22.87 -5.66 39.09
C MET A 167 -23.17 -6.35 40.41
N SER A 168 -24.26 -5.99 41.09
CA SER A 168 -24.66 -6.62 42.35
C SER A 168 -25.08 -8.08 42.15
N ALA A 169 -25.74 -8.40 41.03
CA ALA A 169 -26.05 -9.78 40.64
C ALA A 169 -24.80 -10.58 40.28
N ALA A 170 -23.87 -9.98 39.52
CA ALA A 170 -22.61 -10.61 39.14
C ALA A 170 -21.75 -10.93 40.37
N VAL A 171 -21.66 -10.02 41.34
CA VAL A 171 -20.95 -10.24 42.60
C VAL A 171 -21.58 -11.36 43.42
N ARG A 172 -22.92 -11.41 43.51
CA ARG A 172 -23.63 -12.52 44.18
C ARG A 172 -23.34 -13.88 43.51
N ASN A 173 -23.48 -13.94 42.19
CA ASN A 173 -23.21 -15.16 41.43
C ASN A 173 -21.74 -15.59 41.55
N TRP A 174 -20.80 -14.63 41.54
CA TRP A 174 -19.38 -14.91 41.74
C TRP A 174 -19.11 -15.49 43.13
N LEU A 175 -19.69 -14.93 44.19
CA LEU A 175 -19.56 -15.46 45.55
C LEU A 175 -20.16 -16.86 45.70
N GLU A 176 -21.31 -17.13 45.07
CA GLU A 176 -21.94 -18.46 45.06
C GLU A 176 -21.10 -19.49 44.29
N ALA A 177 -20.52 -19.09 43.16
CA ALA A 177 -19.62 -19.94 42.38
C ALA A 177 -18.29 -20.21 43.12
N GLU A 178 -17.74 -19.19 43.79
CA GLU A 178 -16.55 -19.30 44.64
C GLU A 178 -16.79 -20.28 45.80
N LYS A 179 -17.97 -20.21 46.43
CA LYS A 179 -18.39 -21.14 47.47
C LYS A 179 -18.50 -22.58 46.95
N LYS A 180 -19.16 -22.78 45.80
CA LYS A 180 -19.25 -24.10 45.15
C LYS A 180 -17.89 -24.67 44.78
N ARG A 181 -16.99 -23.85 44.23
CA ARG A 181 -15.61 -24.29 43.92
C ARG A 181 -14.84 -24.72 45.16
N LYS A 182 -15.04 -24.05 46.29
CA LYS A 182 -14.40 -24.45 47.56
C LYS A 182 -15.00 -25.75 48.11
N GLU A 183 -16.32 -25.92 48.01
CA GLU A 183 -17.00 -27.18 48.39
C GLU A 183 -16.56 -28.35 47.50
N GLU A 184 -16.47 -28.14 46.19
CA GLU A 184 -15.97 -29.11 45.21
C GLU A 184 -14.49 -29.43 45.41
N GLN A 185 -13.66 -28.43 45.74
CA GLN A 185 -12.24 -28.66 46.06
C GLN A 185 -12.05 -29.48 47.34
N ILE A 186 -12.89 -29.27 48.37
CA ILE A 186 -12.85 -30.07 49.59
C ILE A 186 -13.27 -31.50 49.29
N LEU A 187 -14.37 -31.69 48.54
CA LEU A 187 -14.85 -33.02 48.15
C LEU A 187 -13.84 -33.76 47.26
N ALA A 188 -13.22 -33.06 46.29
CA ALA A 188 -12.17 -33.62 45.46
C ALA A 188 -10.92 -33.97 46.26
N GLN A 189 -10.54 -33.19 47.27
CA GLN A 189 -9.44 -33.53 48.17
C GLN A 189 -9.75 -34.76 49.04
N GLU A 190 -11.00 -34.93 49.47
CA GLU A 190 -11.44 -36.12 50.20
C GLU A 190 -11.45 -37.37 49.30
N GLU A 191 -11.98 -37.26 48.09
CA GLU A 191 -11.97 -38.34 47.09
C GLU A 191 -10.56 -38.70 46.62
N GLU A 192 -9.70 -37.70 46.41
CA GLU A 192 -8.32 -37.90 46.01
C GLU A 192 -7.52 -38.54 47.15
N ALA A 193 -7.73 -38.15 48.41
CA ALA A 193 -7.14 -38.80 49.58
C ALA A 193 -7.62 -40.26 49.75
N GLU A 194 -8.90 -40.53 49.47
CA GLU A 194 -9.46 -41.88 49.51
C GLU A 194 -8.90 -42.76 48.36
N MET A 195 -8.82 -42.21 47.15
CA MET A 195 -8.20 -42.85 45.99
C MET A 195 -6.70 -43.09 46.22
N HIS A 196 -5.98 -42.15 46.84
CA HIS A 196 -4.58 -42.32 47.18
C HIS A 196 -4.36 -43.42 48.24
N LYS A 197 -5.30 -43.59 49.16
CA LYS A 197 -5.30 -44.68 50.16
C LYS A 197 -5.57 -46.04 49.49
N ARG A 198 -6.58 -46.10 48.60
CA ARG A 198 -6.89 -47.31 47.80
C ARG A 198 -5.74 -47.71 46.88
N ARG A 199 -5.05 -46.75 46.25
CA ARG A 199 -3.88 -47.00 45.40
C ARG A 199 -2.68 -47.52 46.19
N ARG A 200 -2.39 -46.97 47.38
CA ARG A 200 -1.33 -47.49 48.27
C ARG A 200 -1.62 -48.91 48.76
N ASP A 201 -2.89 -49.25 49.02
CA ASP A 201 -3.29 -50.60 49.41
C ASP A 201 -3.23 -51.59 48.25
N GLN A 202 -3.48 -51.15 47.01
CA GLN A 202 -3.37 -51.96 45.81
C GLN A 202 -1.91 -52.19 45.38
N GLU A 203 -1.06 -51.16 45.40
CA GLU A 203 0.39 -51.28 45.18
C GLU A 203 1.05 -52.21 46.20
N ARG A 204 0.60 -52.20 47.47
CA ARG A 204 1.07 -53.15 48.51
C ARG A 204 0.67 -54.60 48.22
N ARG A 205 -0.45 -54.85 47.54
CA ARG A 205 -0.91 -56.19 47.14
C ARG A 205 -0.22 -56.68 45.88
N GLU A 206 0.03 -55.79 44.92
CA GLU A 206 0.72 -56.11 43.66
C GLU A 206 2.22 -56.31 43.86
N LYS A 207 2.87 -55.52 44.73
CA LYS A 207 4.29 -55.74 45.09
C LYS A 207 4.54 -57.11 45.75
N ARG A 208 3.60 -57.58 46.60
CA ARG A 208 3.67 -58.92 47.19
C ARG A 208 3.49 -60.04 46.15
N LYS A 209 2.63 -59.84 45.14
CA LYS A 209 2.45 -60.81 44.03
C LYS A 209 3.65 -60.81 43.07
N GLY A 210 4.28 -59.67 42.82
CA GLY A 210 5.47 -59.56 41.97
C GLY A 210 6.70 -60.22 42.58
N GLU A 211 6.93 -60.03 43.88
CA GLU A 211 8.06 -60.64 44.61
C GLU A 211 7.96 -62.17 44.69
N ASP A 212 6.76 -62.74 44.83
CA ASP A 212 6.55 -64.20 44.82
C ASP A 212 6.70 -64.80 43.41
N ASN A 213 6.26 -64.11 42.36
CA ASN A 213 6.39 -64.59 40.99
C ASN A 213 7.85 -64.54 40.49
N GLN A 214 8.62 -63.51 40.89
CA GLN A 214 10.04 -63.41 40.58
C GLN A 214 10.88 -64.51 41.26
N ARG A 215 10.51 -64.92 42.48
CA ARG A 215 11.16 -66.03 43.19
C ARG A 215 10.93 -67.37 42.48
N GLN A 216 9.74 -67.62 41.94
CA GLN A 216 9.44 -68.86 41.23
C GLN A 216 10.18 -68.97 39.88
N VAL A 217 10.28 -67.87 39.12
CA VAL A 217 10.99 -67.86 37.83
C VAL A 217 12.50 -68.02 38.00
N ALA A 218 13.10 -67.41 39.03
CA ALA A 218 14.52 -67.54 39.32
C ALA A 218 14.91 -68.96 39.81
N GLU A 219 14.04 -69.61 40.58
CA GLU A 219 14.20 -71.00 41.03
C GLU A 219 14.14 -71.99 39.85
N GLN A 220 13.22 -71.78 38.90
CA GLN A 220 13.05 -72.64 37.72
C GLN A 220 14.30 -72.60 36.83
N LYS A 221 14.81 -71.40 36.54
CA LYS A 221 16.00 -71.21 35.71
C LYS A 221 17.25 -71.87 36.31
N ARG A 222 17.40 -71.80 37.65
CA ARG A 222 18.50 -72.49 38.36
C ARG A 222 18.44 -74.01 38.24
N ARG A 223 17.23 -74.60 38.23
CA ARG A 223 17.07 -76.07 38.07
C ARG A 223 17.42 -76.54 36.66
N GLU A 224 17.10 -75.74 35.66
CA GLU A 224 17.39 -76.05 34.25
C GLU A 224 18.90 -75.98 33.96
N GLU A 225 19.59 -74.94 34.44
CA GLU A 225 21.05 -74.80 34.29
C GLU A 225 21.81 -75.97 34.95
N LEU A 226 21.38 -76.41 36.14
CA LEU A 226 21.94 -77.57 36.84
C LEU A 226 21.68 -78.91 36.11
N ALA A 227 20.61 -79.03 35.32
CA ALA A 227 20.31 -80.24 34.57
C ALA A 227 21.18 -80.37 33.30
N ILE A 228 21.44 -79.25 32.63
CA ILE A 228 22.31 -79.19 31.44
C ILE A 228 23.75 -79.55 31.81
N ASP A 229 24.26 -78.99 32.91
CA ASP A 229 25.64 -79.25 33.35
C ASP A 229 25.87 -80.72 33.73
N LYS A 230 24.89 -81.35 34.39
CA LYS A 230 24.90 -82.79 34.70
C LYS A 230 24.83 -83.70 33.46
N ALA A 231 24.21 -83.25 32.38
CA ALA A 231 24.15 -84.02 31.14
C ALA A 231 25.51 -84.00 30.43
N ARG A 232 26.19 -82.85 30.40
CA ARG A 232 27.54 -82.71 29.81
C ARG A 232 28.57 -83.56 30.53
N THR A 233 28.62 -83.51 31.86
CA THR A 233 29.58 -84.30 32.66
C THR A 233 29.44 -85.81 32.39
N ARG A 234 28.21 -86.32 32.26
CA ARG A 234 27.96 -87.73 31.93
C ARG A 234 28.53 -88.14 30.57
N ILE A 235 28.46 -87.29 29.56
CA ILE A 235 29.00 -87.59 28.23
C ILE A 235 30.53 -87.63 28.26
N VAL A 236 31.17 -86.67 28.93
CA VAL A 236 32.63 -86.62 29.09
C VAL A 236 33.15 -87.85 29.84
N GLU A 237 32.46 -88.25 30.92
CA GLU A 237 32.80 -89.45 31.68
C GLU A 237 32.65 -90.72 30.84
N ALA A 238 31.55 -90.86 30.09
CA ALA A 238 31.31 -92.01 29.22
C ALA A 238 32.37 -92.12 28.12
N TRP A 239 32.74 -91.01 27.48
CA TRP A 239 33.80 -90.98 26.46
C TRP A 239 35.16 -91.36 27.04
N THR A 240 35.49 -90.84 28.22
CA THR A 240 36.75 -91.17 28.90
C THR A 240 36.83 -92.67 29.22
N GLN A 241 35.72 -93.27 29.64
CA GLN A 241 35.63 -94.71 29.88
C GLN A 241 35.73 -95.52 28.57
N TYR A 242 35.06 -95.07 27.51
CA TYR A 242 35.13 -95.65 26.17
C TYR A 242 36.58 -95.73 25.67
N GLU A 243 37.29 -94.59 25.69
CA GLU A 243 38.70 -94.50 25.29
C GLU A 243 39.63 -95.32 26.19
N SER A 244 39.40 -95.29 27.51
CA SER A 244 40.21 -96.10 28.45
C SER A 244 40.07 -97.60 28.18
N ARG A 245 38.86 -98.08 27.86
CA ARG A 245 38.62 -99.49 27.53
C ARG A 245 39.25 -99.88 26.20
N TRP A 246 39.15 -99.02 25.19
CA TRP A 246 39.87 -99.21 23.92
C TRP A 246 41.38 -99.34 24.13
N ARG A 247 41.95 -98.50 24.99
CA ARG A 247 43.38 -98.57 25.33
C ARG A 247 43.73 -99.87 26.04
N LYS A 248 42.94 -100.29 27.04
CA LYS A 248 43.15 -101.55 27.78
C LYS A 248 43.10 -102.78 26.87
N ILE A 249 42.20 -102.81 25.89
CA ILE A 249 42.13 -103.91 24.91
C ILE A 249 43.39 -103.97 24.05
N LYS A 250 43.94 -102.83 23.64
CA LYS A 250 45.19 -102.78 22.85
C LYS A 250 46.43 -103.17 23.66
N GLU A 251 46.45 -102.85 24.96
CA GLU A 251 47.61 -103.11 25.83
C GLU A 251 47.64 -104.54 26.39
N GLN A 252 46.48 -105.15 26.63
CA GLN A 252 46.39 -106.46 27.27
C GLN A 252 45.81 -107.48 26.30
N ASP A 253 46.43 -108.65 26.18
CA ASP A 253 45.94 -109.76 25.35
C ASP A 253 44.95 -110.67 26.13
N THR A 254 43.91 -110.06 26.70
CA THR A 254 42.87 -110.76 27.47
C THR A 254 41.76 -111.27 26.58
N ILE A 255 41.16 -112.40 26.96
CA ILE A 255 39.96 -112.95 26.32
C ILE A 255 38.79 -111.99 26.55
N LEU A 256 38.11 -111.60 25.47
CA LEU A 256 37.04 -110.61 25.49
C LEU A 256 35.66 -111.26 25.53
N SER A 257 34.78 -110.76 26.40
CA SER A 257 33.34 -111.03 26.37
C SER A 257 32.60 -109.85 25.73
N PHE A 258 31.33 -110.04 25.38
CA PHE A 258 30.53 -108.97 24.76
C PHE A 258 30.53 -107.67 25.59
N SER A 259 30.44 -107.75 26.92
CA SER A 259 30.40 -106.58 27.81
C SER A 259 31.75 -105.88 27.99
N SER A 260 32.85 -106.57 27.70
CA SER A 260 34.21 -105.99 27.76
C SER A 260 34.56 -105.16 26.52
N VAL A 261 33.85 -105.37 25.40
CA VAL A 261 34.00 -104.54 24.22
C VAL A 261 33.50 -103.12 24.53
N PRO A 262 34.28 -102.07 24.26
CA PRO A 262 33.87 -100.69 24.44
C PRO A 262 32.87 -100.29 23.35
N TRP A 263 31.60 -100.59 23.55
CA TRP A 263 30.53 -100.11 22.68
C TRP A 263 30.41 -98.58 22.79
N PRO A 264 30.14 -97.85 21.68
CA PRO A 264 30.03 -96.40 21.70
C PRO A 264 28.66 -95.97 22.22
N THR A 265 28.35 -96.32 23.45
CA THR A 265 27.07 -96.03 24.12
C THR A 265 27.33 -95.49 25.52
N LEU A 266 26.39 -94.72 26.07
CA LEU A 266 26.53 -94.15 27.41
C LEU A 266 26.46 -95.24 28.49
N LYS A 267 25.75 -96.34 28.19
CA LYS A 267 25.67 -97.52 29.05
C LYS A 267 26.14 -98.74 28.28
N VAL A 268 26.84 -99.64 28.97
CA VAL A 268 27.31 -100.89 28.38
C VAL A 268 26.11 -101.75 27.97
N PRO A 269 25.92 -102.05 26.67
CA PRO A 269 24.82 -102.87 26.22
C PRO A 269 25.03 -104.31 26.68
N LYS A 270 23.93 -105.03 26.94
CA LYS A 270 23.97 -106.46 27.28
C LYS A 270 23.87 -107.34 26.04
N HIS A 271 23.29 -106.81 24.96
CA HIS A 271 23.13 -107.46 23.68
C HIS A 271 23.43 -106.52 22.51
N ALA A 272 23.78 -107.07 21.34
CA ALA A 272 24.11 -106.30 20.13
C ALA A 272 22.98 -105.37 19.68
N LEU A 273 21.73 -105.81 19.84
CA LEU A 273 20.52 -105.05 19.49
C LEU A 273 20.18 -103.94 20.50
N ASP A 274 20.85 -103.91 21.66
CA ASP A 274 20.65 -102.88 22.69
C ASP A 274 21.53 -101.64 22.45
N ILE A 275 22.05 -101.45 21.23
CA ILE A 275 22.88 -100.30 20.86
C ILE A 275 21.96 -99.27 20.18
N PRO A 276 21.41 -98.29 20.92
CA PRO A 276 20.52 -97.30 20.33
C PRO A 276 21.33 -96.27 19.53
N ILE A 277 20.82 -95.90 18.36
CA ILE A 277 21.41 -94.87 17.50
C ILE A 277 21.59 -93.54 18.24
N ASP A 278 20.66 -93.17 19.12
CA ASP A 278 20.72 -91.92 19.87
C ASP A 278 21.88 -91.87 20.87
N GLU A 279 22.22 -92.99 21.53
CA GLU A 279 23.38 -93.01 22.44
C GLU A 279 24.70 -92.99 21.66
N VAL A 280 24.75 -93.68 20.52
CA VAL A 280 25.92 -93.61 19.61
C VAL A 280 26.09 -92.20 19.09
N ARG A 281 25.01 -91.57 18.62
CA ARG A 281 25.01 -90.18 18.17
C ARG A 281 25.45 -89.24 19.29
N GLN A 282 24.85 -89.37 20.48
CA GLN A 282 25.13 -88.51 21.62
C GLN A 282 26.57 -88.66 22.11
N LEU A 283 27.13 -89.88 22.09
CA LEU A 283 28.49 -90.14 22.55
C LEU A 283 29.55 -89.82 21.51
N ILE A 284 29.30 -90.00 20.20
CA ILE A 284 30.31 -89.72 19.16
C ILE A 284 30.26 -88.25 18.70
N LEU A 285 29.06 -87.69 18.56
CA LEU A 285 28.86 -86.34 18.03
C LEU A 285 28.87 -85.25 19.09
N SER A 286 28.97 -85.57 20.38
CA SER A 286 29.01 -84.52 21.40
C SER A 286 30.29 -83.67 21.30
N PRO A 287 30.17 -82.34 21.28
CA PRO A 287 31.35 -81.46 21.27
C PRO A 287 32.13 -81.52 22.59
N ASP A 288 31.56 -82.08 23.66
CA ASP A 288 32.10 -81.97 25.01
C ASP A 288 33.34 -82.86 25.25
N HIS A 289 33.55 -83.93 24.47
CA HIS A 289 34.56 -84.95 24.77
C HIS A 289 35.75 -84.99 23.78
N SER A 290 35.78 -84.12 22.78
CA SER A 290 36.87 -84.00 21.79
C SER A 290 36.88 -82.59 21.18
N GLY A 291 37.13 -81.60 22.03
CA GLY A 291 37.20 -80.20 21.61
C GLY A 291 38.24 -80.01 20.49
N GLY A 292 37.79 -79.47 19.35
CA GLY A 292 38.63 -79.19 18.19
C GLY A 292 38.48 -80.17 17.02
N ALA A 293 37.89 -81.35 17.21
CA ALA A 293 37.57 -82.26 16.11
C ALA A 293 36.15 -82.02 15.59
N SER A 294 36.00 -81.92 14.26
CA SER A 294 34.67 -81.80 13.65
C SER A 294 33.84 -83.06 13.89
N ALA A 295 32.51 -82.95 13.79
CA ALA A 295 31.62 -84.10 13.90
C ALA A 295 31.97 -85.19 12.84
N GLU A 296 32.30 -84.75 11.63
CA GLU A 296 32.74 -85.60 10.53
C GLU A 296 34.07 -86.31 10.82
N GLU A 297 35.05 -85.61 11.38
CA GLU A 297 36.34 -86.19 11.77
C GLU A 297 36.17 -87.28 12.84
N ARG A 298 35.29 -87.03 13.83
CA ARG A 298 34.99 -88.00 14.89
C ARG A 298 34.31 -89.25 14.32
N LEU A 299 33.31 -89.08 13.46
CA LEU A 299 32.67 -90.21 12.77
C LEU A 299 33.68 -91.01 11.94
N ARG A 300 34.51 -90.32 11.14
CA ARG A 300 35.51 -90.98 10.30
C ARG A 300 36.51 -91.82 11.10
N LEU A 301 36.98 -91.30 12.23
CA LEU A 301 37.89 -92.03 13.13
C LEU A 301 37.22 -93.25 13.76
N GLU A 302 35.96 -93.15 14.14
CA GLU A 302 35.21 -94.29 14.68
C GLU A 302 34.88 -95.33 13.61
N CYS A 303 34.45 -94.92 12.40
CA CYS A 303 34.28 -95.84 11.26
C CYS A 303 35.56 -96.64 10.99
N GLN A 304 36.72 -95.97 11.02
CA GLN A 304 38.00 -96.64 10.84
C GLN A 304 38.31 -97.63 11.98
N ARG A 305 37.94 -97.28 13.22
CA ARG A 305 38.15 -98.12 14.41
C ARG A 305 37.29 -99.39 14.39
N TRP A 306 36.06 -99.29 13.87
CA TRP A 306 35.08 -100.39 13.80
C TRP A 306 35.10 -101.18 12.48
N HIS A 307 35.95 -100.78 11.53
CA HIS A 307 36.16 -101.45 10.24
C HIS A 307 36.50 -102.94 10.44
N PRO A 308 36.00 -103.88 9.59
CA PRO A 308 36.24 -105.31 9.75
C PRO A 308 37.72 -105.66 9.94
N ASP A 309 38.59 -105.04 9.15
CA ASP A 309 40.04 -105.32 9.19
C ASP A 309 40.68 -104.87 10.51
N ALA A 310 40.32 -103.68 11.02
CA ALA A 310 40.86 -103.18 12.27
C ALA A 310 40.28 -103.92 13.49
N PHE A 311 39.03 -104.39 13.37
CA PHE A 311 38.33 -105.10 14.43
C PHE A 311 38.60 -106.61 14.44
N ALA A 312 39.25 -107.16 13.41
CA ALA A 312 39.53 -108.58 13.28
C ALA A 312 40.32 -109.15 14.46
N ASP A 313 41.29 -108.39 14.98
CA ASP A 313 42.08 -108.75 16.16
C ASP A 313 41.20 -108.93 17.41
N ILE A 314 40.31 -107.96 17.66
CA ILE A 314 39.34 -108.00 18.77
C ILE A 314 38.39 -109.18 18.63
N LEU A 315 37.93 -109.47 17.41
CA LEU A 315 37.02 -110.58 17.16
C LEU A 315 37.70 -111.95 17.37
N SER A 316 38.99 -112.07 17.06
CA SER A 316 39.76 -113.30 17.31
C SER A 316 39.95 -113.61 18.80
N ARG A 317 39.92 -112.57 19.63
CA ARG A 317 40.05 -112.65 21.10
C ARG A 317 38.71 -112.82 21.82
N ALA A 318 37.60 -112.74 21.11
CA ALA A 318 36.28 -112.94 21.71
C ALA A 318 36.09 -114.39 22.14
N THR A 319 35.44 -114.63 23.29
CA THR A 319 35.05 -115.98 23.69
C THR A 319 34.17 -116.63 22.63
N GLU A 320 34.31 -117.95 22.43
CA GLU A 320 33.52 -118.71 21.46
C GLU A 320 32.00 -118.44 21.60
N SER A 321 31.52 -118.31 22.85
CA SER A 321 30.10 -118.06 23.15
C SER A 321 29.60 -116.66 22.80
N ASP A 322 30.48 -115.65 22.77
CA ASP A 322 30.10 -114.26 22.47
C ASP A 322 30.58 -113.79 21.09
N ARG A 323 31.41 -114.56 20.39
CA ARG A 323 31.97 -114.20 19.07
C ARG A 323 30.90 -113.71 18.09
N MET A 324 29.79 -114.44 17.97
CA MET A 324 28.68 -114.05 17.09
C MET A 324 27.97 -112.76 17.54
N LYS A 325 27.84 -112.53 18.85
CA LYS A 325 27.23 -111.30 19.39
C LYS A 325 28.14 -110.10 19.15
N VAL A 326 29.45 -110.27 19.35
CA VAL A 326 30.46 -109.23 19.12
C VAL A 326 30.52 -108.89 17.64
N GLU A 327 30.50 -109.89 16.76
CA GLU A 327 30.44 -109.68 15.32
C GLU A 327 29.16 -108.95 14.88
N LEU A 328 28.00 -109.36 15.40
CA LEU A 328 26.72 -108.67 15.12
C LEU A 328 26.74 -107.23 15.63
N GLY A 329 27.24 -107.01 16.86
CA GLY A 329 27.36 -105.67 17.44
C GLY A 329 28.27 -104.77 16.63
N ARG A 330 29.40 -105.29 16.14
CA ARG A 330 30.32 -104.56 15.24
C ARG A 330 29.61 -104.15 13.95
N HIS A 331 28.87 -105.07 13.32
CA HIS A 331 28.11 -104.76 12.11
C HIS A 331 27.06 -103.67 12.35
N LEU A 332 26.36 -103.72 13.49
CA LEU A 332 25.37 -102.72 13.86
C LEU A 332 26.02 -101.35 14.13
N VAL A 333 27.12 -101.30 14.89
CA VAL A 333 27.84 -100.05 15.13
C VAL A 333 28.34 -99.44 13.83
N MET A 334 28.93 -100.24 12.93
CA MET A 334 29.35 -99.76 11.61
C MET A 334 28.18 -99.19 10.80
N ALA A 335 27.07 -99.92 10.71
CA ALA A 335 25.88 -99.44 10.00
C ALA A 335 25.32 -98.14 10.60
N LEU A 336 25.35 -98.00 11.94
CA LEU A 336 24.93 -96.78 12.63
C LEU A 336 25.89 -95.62 12.37
N LEU A 337 27.21 -95.86 12.37
CA LEU A 337 28.20 -94.84 12.08
C LEU A 337 28.13 -94.36 10.62
N GLU A 338 27.94 -95.27 9.67
CA GLU A 338 27.72 -94.96 8.25
C GLU A 338 26.45 -94.13 8.05
N LEU A 339 25.34 -94.52 8.69
CA LEU A 339 24.09 -93.75 8.65
C LEU A 339 24.26 -92.35 9.25
N LEU A 340 25.01 -92.23 10.34
CA LEU A 340 25.33 -90.92 10.94
C LEU A 340 26.20 -90.08 10.00
N GLN A 341 27.18 -90.69 9.33
CA GLN A 341 28.05 -90.01 8.36
C GLN A 341 27.27 -89.50 7.14
N GLU A 342 26.32 -90.29 6.62
CA GLU A 342 25.40 -89.84 5.56
C GLU A 342 24.50 -88.69 6.04
N SER A 343 23.96 -88.78 7.27
CA SER A 343 23.06 -87.75 7.80
C SER A 343 23.73 -86.40 8.07
N GLU A 344 24.97 -86.41 8.58
CA GLU A 344 25.73 -85.19 8.85
C GLU A 344 26.34 -84.62 7.56
N GLY A 345 26.69 -85.48 6.58
CA GLY A 345 27.10 -85.05 5.24
C GLY A 345 25.99 -84.34 4.46
N ALA A 346 24.73 -84.77 4.62
CA ALA A 346 23.57 -84.11 4.04
C ALA A 346 23.25 -82.77 4.71
N ALA A 347 23.36 -82.68 6.05
CA ALA A 347 23.04 -81.46 6.79
C ALA A 347 24.04 -80.30 6.53
N SER A 348 25.27 -80.60 6.11
CA SER A 348 26.29 -79.58 5.80
C SER A 348 26.08 -78.86 4.45
N MET A 349 25.18 -79.33 3.57
CA MET A 349 24.96 -78.74 2.24
C MET A 349 23.81 -77.72 2.18
N ASP A 350 22.89 -77.69 3.16
CA ASP A 350 21.68 -76.84 3.13
C ASP A 350 21.77 -75.56 4.00
N GLY A 351 22.96 -75.22 4.53
CA GLY A 351 23.13 -74.17 5.53
C GLY A 351 23.49 -72.75 5.05
N ASP A 352 23.79 -72.52 3.76
CA ASP A 352 24.38 -71.25 3.27
C ASP A 352 23.42 -70.35 2.46
N THR A 353 22.13 -70.31 2.83
CA THR A 353 21.23 -69.26 2.29
C THR A 353 20.33 -68.71 3.37
N GLY A 354 20.59 -67.48 3.81
CA GLY A 354 19.57 -66.66 4.46
C GLY A 354 20.00 -65.89 5.70
N SER A 355 21.11 -65.15 5.64
CA SER A 355 21.35 -64.05 6.59
C SER A 355 21.46 -62.73 5.84
N SER A 356 20.31 -62.15 5.51
CA SER A 356 20.21 -60.74 5.19
C SER A 356 18.75 -60.29 5.32
N ILE A 357 18.44 -59.61 6.42
CA ILE A 357 17.57 -58.42 6.53
C ILE A 357 17.76 -57.90 7.97
N HIS A 358 18.78 -57.04 8.13
CA HIS A 358 18.63 -55.78 8.86
C HIS A 358 17.98 -54.81 7.86
N THR A 359 17.07 -53.89 8.20
CA THR A 359 16.87 -53.10 9.42
C THR A 359 15.46 -52.52 9.37
#